data_AF-A0A3N5HNN5-F1
#
_entry.id   AF-A0A3N5HNN5-F1
#
_cell.length_a   1.000
_cell.length_b   1.000
_cell.length_c   1.000
_cell.angle_alpha   90.00
_cell.angle_beta   90.00
_cell.angle_gamma   90.00
#
_symmetry.space_group_name_H-M   'P 1'
#
loop_
_entity.id
_entity.type
_entity.pdbx_description
1 polymer ?
#
loop_
_entity_poly.entity_id
_entity_poly.type
_entity_poly.pdbx_seq_one_letter_code
_entity_poly.pdbx_strand_id
1 'polypeptide(L)'
;MASACGGHAADDPGRSRASALGRKTRAERLVTGDPRLSLEERSADHDGDVRAVTAAANHAVEMGFLLPANRDAFIAQAAASNVLVP
;
A
#
# COMPACT_ATOMS: atom_id res chain seq x y z
N MET A 1 -20.49 -37.57 9.51
CA MET A 1 -19.02 -37.75 9.64
C MET A 1 -18.40 -36.86 8.57
N ALA A 2 -18.02 -35.62 8.89
CA ALA A 2 -16.80 -35.15 9.59
C ALA A 2 -15.64 -34.87 8.62
N SER A 3 -15.27 -33.58 8.54
CA SER A 3 -13.96 -33.01 8.20
C SER A 3 -13.40 -33.21 6.77
N ALA A 4 -12.73 -32.26 6.14
CA ALA A 4 -11.94 -31.17 6.71
C ALA A 4 -11.88 -29.92 5.80
N CYS A 5 -12.00 -28.76 6.42
CA CYS A 5 -11.35 -27.54 5.98
C CYS A 5 -9.83 -27.65 6.24
N GLY A 6 -9.00 -27.09 5.36
CA GLY A 6 -7.57 -26.87 5.58
C GLY A 6 -6.69 -27.53 4.49
N GLY A 7 -5.66 -26.92 3.94
CA GLY A 7 -4.87 -25.81 4.47
C GLY A 7 -4.74 -24.66 3.49
N HIS A 8 -4.71 -23.46 4.07
CA HIS A 8 -4.09 -22.30 3.45
C HIS A 8 -2.68 -22.71 3.02
N ALA A 9 -2.34 -22.41 1.77
CA ALA A 9 -0.99 -22.52 1.25
C ALA A 9 -0.02 -21.96 2.29
N ALA A 10 0.78 -22.86 2.85
CA ALA A 10 1.89 -22.51 3.70
C ALA A 10 2.76 -21.50 2.94
N ASP A 11 3.11 -20.44 3.66
CA ASP A 11 4.19 -19.50 3.40
C ASP A 11 5.23 -20.06 2.41
N ASP A 12 5.22 -19.55 1.17
CA ASP A 12 6.32 -19.70 0.25
C ASP A 12 7.45 -18.77 0.71
N PRO A 13 8.58 -19.28 1.25
CA PRO A 13 9.64 -18.45 1.83
C PRO A 13 10.33 -17.56 0.79
N GLY A 14 10.04 -17.73 -0.50
CA GLY A 14 10.54 -16.89 -1.60
C GLY A 14 9.70 -15.64 -1.87
N ARG A 15 8.44 -15.58 -1.43
CA ARG A 15 7.51 -14.47 -1.75
C ARG A 15 7.27 -13.60 -0.52
N SER A 16 8.33 -12.94 -0.04
CA SER A 16 8.16 -11.79 0.85
C SER A 16 7.17 -10.81 0.21
N ARG A 17 6.01 -10.60 0.85
CA ARG A 17 5.02 -9.57 0.44
C ARG A 17 5.64 -8.17 0.37
N ALA A 18 6.77 -7.97 1.06
CA ALA A 18 7.60 -6.76 0.99
C ALA A 18 8.22 -6.51 -0.40
N SER A 19 8.51 -7.55 -1.21
CA SER A 19 9.14 -7.38 -2.52
C SER A 19 8.17 -6.96 -3.63
N ALA A 20 6.86 -6.98 -3.39
CA ALA A 20 5.84 -6.57 -4.37
C ALA A 20 5.63 -5.05 -4.41
N LEU A 21 6.01 -4.35 -3.34
CA LEU A 21 6.00 -2.90 -3.22
C LEU A 21 7.46 -2.48 -3.34
N GLY A 22 7.86 -1.80 -4.42
CA GLY A 22 9.26 -1.42 -4.65
C GLY A 22 9.92 -0.72 -3.45
N ARG A 23 11.26 -0.58 -3.48
CA ARG A 23 12.07 -0.04 -2.36
C ARG A 23 11.48 1.24 -1.76
N LYS A 24 11.56 1.39 -0.43
CA LYS A 24 10.92 2.52 0.26
C LYS A 24 11.60 3.83 -0.11
N THR A 25 12.93 3.83 -0.08
CA THR A 25 13.75 5.01 -0.38
C THR A 25 14.51 4.86 -1.69
N ARG A 26 14.92 5.99 -2.25
CA ARG A 26 15.82 6.04 -3.41
C ARG A 26 17.15 5.33 -3.12
N ALA A 27 17.68 5.48 -1.92
CA ALA A 27 18.94 4.85 -1.51
C ALA A 27 18.86 3.32 -1.57
N GLU A 28 17.79 2.73 -1.02
CA GLU A 28 17.55 1.29 -1.09
C GLU A 28 17.35 0.80 -2.53
N ARG A 29 16.67 1.58 -3.38
CA ARG A 29 16.51 1.29 -4.81
C ARG A 29 17.85 1.18 -5.51
N LEU A 30 18.73 2.16 -5.31
CA LEU A 30 20.03 2.23 -5.95
C LEU A 30 20.96 1.10 -5.48
N VAL A 31 20.92 0.74 -4.19
CA VAL A 31 21.70 -0.39 -3.64
C VAL A 31 21.22 -1.74 -4.19
N THR A 32 19.91 -1.89 -4.39
CA THR A 32 19.33 -3.16 -4.89
C THR A 32 19.37 -3.25 -6.42
N GLY A 33 19.47 -2.12 -7.12
CA GLY A 33 19.32 -2.05 -8.57
C GLY A 33 17.87 -2.29 -9.03
N ASP A 34 16.86 -1.91 -8.23
CA ASP A 34 15.46 -2.08 -8.62
C ASP A 34 15.11 -1.11 -9.77
N PRO A 35 14.64 -1.61 -10.92
CA PRO A 35 14.28 -0.76 -12.06
C PRO A 35 13.02 0.07 -11.83
N ARG A 36 12.19 -0.26 -10.83
CA ARG A 36 11.00 0.53 -10.45
C ARG A 36 11.41 1.69 -9.56
N LEU A 37 10.77 2.86 -9.75
CA LEU A 37 10.92 3.99 -8.83
C LEU A 37 10.59 3.58 -7.40
N SER A 38 11.36 4.08 -6.44
CA SER A 38 11.09 3.86 -5.02
C SER A 38 9.76 4.48 -4.63
N LEU A 39 9.22 4.06 -3.49
CA LEU A 39 7.98 4.62 -2.96
C LEU A 39 8.12 6.13 -2.68
N GLU A 40 9.25 6.56 -2.12
CA GLU A 40 9.66 7.96 -2.00
C GLU A 40 9.65 8.67 -3.36
N GLU A 41 10.24 8.07 -4.40
CA GLU A 41 10.24 8.68 -5.74
C GLU A 41 8.85 8.70 -6.42
N ARG A 42 7.85 7.95 -5.93
CA ARG A 42 6.48 7.95 -6.47
C ARG A 42 5.49 8.80 -5.67
N SER A 43 5.53 8.76 -4.34
CA SER A 43 4.61 9.47 -3.44
C SER A 43 5.26 10.71 -2.79
N ALA A 44 6.54 10.98 -3.06
CA ALA A 44 7.38 12.02 -2.44
C ALA A 44 7.56 11.84 -0.93
N ASP A 45 6.52 12.14 -0.15
CA ASP A 45 6.53 12.18 1.30
C ASP A 45 5.22 11.62 1.86
N HIS A 46 5.16 11.39 3.19
CA HIS A 46 3.93 10.94 3.86
C HIS A 46 2.71 11.81 3.52
N ASP A 47 2.86 13.14 3.53
CA ASP A 47 1.80 14.07 3.11
C ASP A 47 1.39 13.89 1.64
N GLY A 48 2.33 13.55 0.77
CA GLY A 48 2.05 13.25 -0.63
C GLY A 48 1.19 12.00 -0.78
N ASP A 49 1.46 10.98 0.02
CA ASP A 49 0.67 9.75 0.08
C ASP A 49 -0.77 10.02 0.59
N VAL A 50 -0.90 10.74 1.70
CA VAL A 50 -2.22 11.11 2.26
C VAL A 50 -3.04 11.92 1.26
N ARG A 51 -2.41 12.87 0.53
CA ARG A 51 -3.07 13.65 -0.51
C ARG A 51 -3.52 12.79 -1.69
N ALA A 52 -2.68 11.86 -2.14
CA ALA A 52 -3.02 10.94 -3.22
C ALA A 52 -4.19 10.02 -2.86
N VAL A 53 -4.18 9.46 -1.64
CA VAL A 53 -5.28 8.63 -1.13
C VAL A 53 -6.57 9.45 -1.01
N THR A 54 -6.48 10.68 -0.51
CA THR A 54 -7.64 11.58 -0.40
C THR A 54 -8.28 11.87 -1.77
N ALA A 55 -7.46 12.20 -2.77
CA ALA A 55 -7.96 12.47 -4.13
C ALA A 55 -8.63 11.23 -4.74
N ALA A 56 -8.00 10.05 -4.64
CA ALA A 56 -8.55 8.81 -5.17
C ALA A 56 -9.86 8.41 -4.48
N ALA A 57 -9.92 8.54 -3.14
CA ALA A 57 -11.10 8.19 -2.37
C ALA A 57 -12.28 9.14 -2.63
N ASN A 58 -12.02 10.43 -2.81
CA ASN A 58 -13.04 11.40 -3.23
C ASN A 58 -13.63 11.05 -4.60
N HIS A 59 -12.76 10.81 -5.59
CA HIS A 59 -13.18 10.44 -6.93
C HIS A 59 -13.97 9.12 -6.94
N ALA A 60 -13.59 8.13 -6.12
CA ALA A 60 -14.33 6.88 -6.01
C ALA A 60 -15.74 7.07 -5.41
N VAL A 61 -15.93 8.03 -4.51
CA VAL A 61 -17.27 8.40 -3.99
C VAL A 61 -18.10 9.08 -5.07
N GLU A 62 -17.51 10.03 -5.80
CA GLU A 62 -18.19 10.73 -6.90
C GLU A 62 -18.67 9.76 -7.99
N MET A 63 -17.85 8.74 -8.28
CA MET A 63 -18.18 7.70 -9.24
C MET A 63 -19.13 6.62 -8.69
N GLY A 64 -19.50 6.69 -7.41
CA GLY A 64 -20.38 5.70 -6.76
C GLY A 64 -19.72 4.34 -6.48
N PHE A 65 -18.40 4.23 -6.63
CA PHE A 65 -17.65 3.01 -6.31
C PHE A 65 -17.35 2.87 -4.81
N LEU A 66 -17.46 3.96 -4.05
CA LEU A 66 -17.13 4.00 -2.64
C LEU A 66 -18.19 4.74 -1.83
N LEU A 67 -18.50 4.23 -0.64
CA LEU A 67 -19.34 4.93 0.31
C LEU A 67 -18.54 6.05 1.00
N PRO A 68 -19.16 7.20 1.35
CA PRO A 68 -18.47 8.28 2.06
C PRO A 68 -17.77 7.83 3.35
N ALA A 69 -18.39 6.94 4.13
CA ALA A 69 -17.78 6.40 5.35
C ALA A 69 -16.48 5.63 5.08
N ASN A 70 -16.40 4.91 3.95
CA ASN A 70 -15.20 4.17 3.58
C ASN A 70 -14.10 5.11 3.07
N ARG A 71 -14.47 6.19 2.36
CA ARG A 71 -13.52 7.25 2.01
C ARG A 71 -12.87 7.80 3.28
N ASP A 72 -13.67 8.17 4.27
CA ASP A 72 -13.17 8.77 5.52
C ASP A 72 -12.26 7.78 6.27
N ALA A 73 -12.63 6.50 6.30
CA ALA A 73 -11.80 5.44 6.87
C ALA A 73 -10.45 5.29 6.15
N PHE A 74 -10.42 5.34 4.81
CA PHE A 74 -9.17 5.23 4.05
C PHE A 74 -8.26 6.46 4.23
N ILE A 75 -8.83 7.66 4.30
CA ILE A 75 -8.05 8.87 4.59
C ILE A 75 -7.45 8.79 6.00
N ALA A 76 -8.22 8.37 6.99
CA ALA A 76 -7.73 8.21 8.36
C ALA A 76 -6.64 7.13 8.47
N GLN A 77 -6.80 6.01 7.77
CA GLN A 77 -5.79 4.95 7.72
C GLN A 77 -4.50 5.42 7.05
N ALA A 78 -4.60 6.16 5.93
CA ALA A 78 -3.43 6.72 5.27
C ALA A 78 -2.70 7.71 6.18
N ALA A 79 -3.43 8.60 6.85
CA ALA A 79 -2.85 9.56 7.79
C ALA A 79 -2.13 8.88 8.98
N ALA A 80 -2.67 7.76 9.47
CA ALA A 80 -2.08 6.97 10.55
C ALA A 80 -1.00 5.98 10.09
N SER A 81 -0.83 5.79 8.78
CA SER A 81 0.09 4.79 8.23
C SER A 81 1.53 5.27 8.28
N ASN A 82 2.47 4.35 8.52
CA ASN A 82 3.90 4.66 8.63
C ASN A 82 4.68 4.26 7.36
N VAL A 83 4.03 4.40 6.20
CA VAL A 83 4.52 3.88 4.91
C VAL A 83 5.70 4.68 4.36
N LEU A 84 5.77 5.98 4.65
CA LEU A 84 6.86 6.90 4.26
C LEU A 84 7.34 7.74 5.44
N VAL A 85 7.84 7.08 6.48
CA VAL A 85 8.45 7.77 7.63
C VAL A 85 9.96 7.57 7.52
N PRO A 86 10.77 8.63 7.67
CA PRO A 86 12.21 8.59 7.41
C PRO A 86 12.95 7.51 8.21
#